data_AF-A0A4Y2V1E9-F1
#
_entry.id   AF-A0A4Y2V1E9-F1
#
_cell.length_a   1.000
_cell.length_b   1.000
_cell.length_c   1.000
_cell.angle_alpha   90.00
_cell.angle_beta   90.00
_cell.angle_gamma   90.00
#
_symmetry.space_group_name_H-M   'P 1'
#
loop_
_entity.id
_entity.type
_entity.pdbx_description
1 polymer ?
#
loop_
_entity_poly.entity_id
_entity_poly.type
_entity_poly.pdbx_seq_one_letter_code
_entity_poly.pdbx_strand_id
1 'polypeptide(L)'
;MEEIAEEILGENDIDVGEMRRFLKQNSVKGTSPVLITVLGTSIPDAIKIWFINQKIHHFIDRPRQCTKCYSFAHASRICDKTNVCFLCSEEHVGPCQGPEKCINCKEPHNPKSNSCLVYIEEKMILELKCWNHITTSEAQRVFHLQNMKYSEAVKSSPASVELQDTVNLKFEALLQSLNEKFECLLQSVNKKFEKQTAIFAEMFHKTIE
;
A
#
# COMPACT_ATOMS: atom_id res chain seq x y z
N MET A 1 18.63 -0.88 -34.44
CA MET A 1 18.51 -0.85 -32.96
C MET A 1 19.15 -2.10 -32.39
N GLU A 2 18.94 -3.28 -32.99
CA GLU A 2 19.66 -4.51 -32.65
C GLU A 2 21.18 -4.35 -32.63
N GLU A 3 21.78 -3.76 -33.68
CA GLU A 3 23.24 -3.47 -33.70
C GLU A 3 23.71 -2.62 -32.51
N ILE A 4 22.88 -1.69 -32.01
CA ILE A 4 23.24 -0.85 -30.86
C ILE A 4 23.15 -1.67 -29.56
N ALA A 5 22.18 -2.58 -29.46
CA ALA A 5 22.05 -3.46 -28.31
C ALA A 5 23.24 -4.44 -28.22
N GLU A 6 23.67 -5.02 -29.34
CA GLU A 6 24.85 -5.90 -29.41
C GLU A 6 26.14 -5.16 -29.01
N GLU A 7 26.34 -3.94 -29.49
CA GLU A 7 27.46 -3.09 -29.11
C GLU A 7 27.44 -2.76 -27.61
N ILE A 8 26.27 -2.39 -27.07
CA ILE A 8 26.12 -2.07 -25.65
C ILE A 8 26.48 -3.28 -24.79
N LEU A 9 26.05 -4.48 -25.19
CA LEU A 9 26.41 -5.72 -24.53
C LEU A 9 27.92 -5.98 -24.59
N GLY A 10 28.53 -5.88 -25.77
CA GLY A 10 29.96 -6.19 -25.97
C GLY A 10 30.91 -5.22 -25.26
N GLU A 11 30.61 -3.92 -25.27
CA GLU A 11 31.52 -2.89 -24.74
C GLU A 11 31.25 -2.51 -23.28
N ASN A 12 30.04 -2.77 -22.76
CA ASN A 12 29.65 -2.34 -21.41
C ASN A 12 29.21 -3.49 -20.49
N ASP A 13 29.08 -4.72 -21.00
CA ASP A 13 28.52 -5.86 -20.25
C ASP A 13 27.10 -5.61 -19.74
N ILE A 14 26.28 -4.97 -20.58
CA ILE A 14 24.89 -4.60 -20.27
C ILE A 14 23.94 -5.38 -21.16
N ASP A 15 23.11 -6.23 -20.55
CA ASP A 15 22.06 -6.94 -21.26
C ASP A 15 20.84 -6.03 -21.47
N VAL A 16 20.50 -5.79 -22.73
CA VAL A 16 19.43 -4.88 -23.15
C VAL A 16 18.17 -5.68 -23.45
N GLY A 17 17.16 -5.57 -22.57
CA GLY A 17 15.88 -6.24 -22.74
C GLY A 17 14.96 -5.56 -23.76
N GLU A 18 14.86 -4.23 -23.73
CA GLU A 18 14.05 -3.47 -24.69
C GLU A 18 14.69 -2.12 -25.00
N MET A 19 14.60 -1.67 -26.25
CA MET A 19 14.95 -0.30 -26.64
C MET A 19 13.77 0.37 -27.34
N ARG A 20 13.40 1.56 -26.86
CA ARG A 20 12.30 2.34 -27.43
C ARG A 20 12.71 3.78 -27.66
N ARG A 21 12.44 4.30 -28.87
CA ARG A 21 12.65 5.72 -29.17
C ARG A 21 11.41 6.54 -28.84
N PHE A 22 11.59 7.66 -28.16
CA PHE A 22 10.51 8.63 -27.98
C PHE A 22 10.34 9.44 -29.25
N LEU A 23 9.27 9.20 -30.01
CA LEU A 23 8.94 10.02 -31.18
C LEU A 23 8.24 11.30 -30.70
N LYS A 24 8.87 12.46 -30.89
CA LYS A 24 8.20 13.74 -30.71
C LYS A 24 7.52 14.09 -32.03
N GLN A 25 6.23 14.48 -31.99
CA GLN A 25 5.63 15.16 -33.14
C GLN A 25 6.51 16.40 -33.44
N ASN A 26 7.13 16.42 -34.62
CA ASN A 26 8.06 17.44 -35.12
C ASN A 26 9.56 17.32 -34.73
N SER A 27 10.06 16.20 -34.18
CA SER A 27 11.52 15.99 -34.09
C SER A 27 12.09 15.36 -35.36
N VAL A 28 13.25 15.84 -35.82
CA VAL A 28 14.06 15.15 -36.82
C VAL A 28 14.43 13.78 -36.23
N LYS A 29 14.18 12.69 -36.97
CA LYS A 29 14.26 11.30 -36.48
C LYS A 29 15.61 10.92 -35.83
N GLY A 30 16.69 11.67 -36.09
CA GLY A 30 18.05 11.39 -35.60
C GLY A 30 18.35 11.79 -34.15
N THR A 31 17.71 12.83 -33.59
CA THR A 31 18.09 13.41 -32.27
C THR A 31 17.16 13.02 -31.12
N SER A 32 16.22 12.11 -31.37
CA SER A 32 15.21 11.76 -30.37
C SER A 32 15.78 10.81 -29.32
N PRO A 33 15.52 11.04 -28.01
CA PRO A 33 16.05 10.21 -26.94
C PRO A 33 15.55 8.77 -27.05
N VAL A 34 16.41 7.84 -26.65
CA VAL A 34 16.14 6.40 -26.62
C VAL A 34 16.05 5.98 -25.16
N LEU A 35 14.93 5.34 -24.79
CA LEU A 35 14.80 4.59 -23.56
C LEU A 35 15.38 3.21 -23.75
N ILE A 36 16.27 2.81 -22.86
CA ILE A 36 16.89 1.49 -22.83
C ILE A 36 16.45 0.83 -21.53
N THR A 37 15.86 -0.35 -21.63
CA THR A 37 15.51 -1.19 -20.50
C THR A 37 16.59 -2.25 -20.38
N VAL A 38 17.33 -2.18 -19.27
CA VAL A 38 18.44 -3.08 -18.97
C VAL A 38 17.94 -4.19 -18.04
N LEU A 39 18.44 -5.41 -18.26
CA LEU A 39 18.27 -6.53 -17.33
C LEU A 39 19.39 -6.46 -16.28
N GLY A 40 19.05 -6.17 -15.03
CA GLY A 40 20.03 -6.06 -13.96
C GLY A 40 19.55 -5.21 -12.78
N THR A 41 20.38 -5.10 -11.75
CA THR A 41 20.10 -4.33 -10.52
C THR A 41 20.85 -3.00 -10.45
N SER A 42 21.81 -2.76 -11.35
CA SER A 42 22.66 -1.57 -11.36
C SER A 42 22.68 -0.96 -12.75
N ILE A 43 22.55 0.37 -12.81
CA ILE A 43 22.68 1.14 -14.06
C ILE A 43 23.99 1.95 -13.97
N PRO A 44 24.90 1.87 -14.95
CA PRO A 44 26.11 2.67 -14.95
C PRO A 44 25.82 4.14 -15.24
N ASP A 45 26.69 5.03 -14.77
CA ASP A 45 26.54 6.48 -14.99
C ASP A 45 26.71 6.89 -16.46
N ALA A 46 27.48 6.11 -17.22
CA ALA A 46 27.73 6.33 -18.64
C ALA A 46 27.97 5.00 -19.36
N ILE A 47 27.67 4.98 -20.65
CA ILE A 47 27.91 3.83 -21.55
C ILE A 47 28.70 4.27 -22.77
N LYS A 48 29.59 3.40 -23.21
CA LYS A 48 30.26 3.52 -24.49
C LYS A 48 29.37 2.99 -25.59
N ILE A 49 29.11 3.82 -26.59
CA ILE A 49 28.45 3.43 -27.83
C ILE A 49 29.36 3.89 -28.96
N TRP A 50 29.89 2.94 -29.74
CA TRP A 50 30.93 3.20 -30.73
C TRP A 50 32.14 3.91 -30.09
N PHE A 51 32.45 5.13 -30.58
CA PHE A 51 33.59 5.93 -30.13
C PHE A 51 33.20 7.03 -29.12
N ILE A 52 31.97 7.01 -28.60
CA ILE A 52 31.43 8.06 -27.73
C ILE A 52 31.07 7.46 -26.37
N ASN A 53 31.47 8.15 -25.30
CA ASN A 53 31.00 7.85 -23.95
C ASN A 53 29.80 8.74 -23.63
N GLN A 54 28.62 8.13 -23.50
CA GLN A 54 27.35 8.79 -23.32
C GLN A 54 26.89 8.68 -21.87
N LYS A 55 26.71 9.83 -21.20
CA LYS A 55 26.10 9.86 -19.87
C LYS A 55 24.65 9.39 -19.94
N ILE A 56 24.28 8.50 -19.03
CA ILE A 56 22.92 7.99 -18.90
C ILE A 56 22.09 8.92 -18.02
N HIS A 57 20.83 9.08 -18.41
CA HIS A 57 19.82 9.74 -17.61
C HIS A 57 18.77 8.72 -17.19
N HIS A 58 18.51 8.64 -15.89
CA HIS A 58 17.44 7.82 -15.34
C HIS A 58 16.08 8.25 -15.89
N PHE A 59 15.30 7.28 -16.33
CA PHE A 59 13.93 7.50 -16.77
C PHE A 59 12.97 7.30 -15.59
N ILE A 60 12.40 8.39 -15.11
CA ILE A 60 11.39 8.37 -14.05
C ILE A 60 10.02 8.44 -14.70
N ASP A 61 9.21 7.41 -14.47
CA ASP A 61 7.83 7.36 -14.93
C ASP A 61 6.99 8.51 -14.35
N ARG A 62 5.91 8.86 -15.05
CA ARG A 62 4.89 9.76 -14.50
C ARG A 62 3.90 8.96 -13.64
N PRO A 63 3.45 9.50 -12.49
CA PRO A 63 2.38 8.88 -11.71
C PRO A 63 1.19 8.51 -12.60
N ARG A 64 0.85 7.22 -12.62
CA ARG A 64 -0.23 6.73 -13.47
C ARG A 64 -1.56 7.05 -12.81
N GLN A 65 -2.32 7.94 -13.43
CA GLN A 65 -3.66 8.29 -13.00
C GLN A 65 -4.71 7.46 -13.76
N CYS A 66 -5.70 6.92 -13.03
CA CYS A 66 -6.86 6.28 -13.64
C CYS A 66 -7.65 7.28 -14.50
N THR A 67 -7.96 6.91 -15.74
CA THR A 67 -8.66 7.77 -16.69
C THR A 67 -10.16 7.87 -16.43
N LYS A 68 -10.74 6.93 -15.68
CA LYS A 68 -12.17 6.90 -15.33
C LYS A 68 -12.47 7.66 -14.05
N CYS A 69 -11.71 7.39 -12.98
CA CYS A 69 -11.97 7.93 -11.64
C CYS A 69 -10.89 8.89 -11.11
N TYR A 70 -9.83 9.17 -11.89
CA TYR A 70 -8.72 10.07 -11.49
C TYR A 70 -7.93 9.68 -10.23
N SER A 71 -8.11 8.46 -9.72
CA SER A 71 -7.33 7.92 -8.60
C SER A 71 -5.93 7.47 -9.04
N PHE A 72 -4.93 7.61 -8.17
CA PHE A 72 -3.59 7.05 -8.35
C PHE A 72 -3.44 5.61 -7.84
N ALA A 73 -4.43 5.07 -7.12
CA ALA A 73 -4.32 3.78 -6.45
C ALA A 73 -4.37 2.55 -7.39
N HIS A 74 -4.86 2.72 -8.62
CA HIS A 74 -5.01 1.60 -9.57
C HIS A 74 -4.89 2.05 -11.02
N ALA A 75 -4.54 1.10 -11.89
CA ALA A 75 -4.54 1.31 -13.33
C ALA A 75 -5.98 1.36 -13.89
N SER A 76 -6.21 2.18 -14.92
CA SER A 76 -7.55 2.33 -15.55
C SER A 76 -8.20 1.02 -15.99
N ARG A 77 -7.41 -0.02 -16.29
CA ARG A 77 -7.90 -1.32 -16.76
C ARG A 77 -8.59 -2.14 -15.67
N ILE A 78 -8.23 -1.90 -14.40
CA ILE A 78 -8.75 -2.60 -13.21
C ILE A 78 -9.84 -1.73 -12.54
N CYS A 79 -10.24 -0.62 -13.17
CA CYS A 79 -11.18 0.30 -12.57
C CYS A 79 -12.63 -0.15 -12.80
N ASP A 80 -13.30 -0.48 -11.70
CA ASP A 80 -14.71 -0.86 -11.65
C ASP A 80 -15.66 0.34 -11.48
N LYS A 81 -15.11 1.54 -11.26
CA LYS A 81 -15.90 2.77 -11.07
C LYS A 81 -16.40 3.32 -12.41
N THR A 82 -17.53 4.02 -12.34
CA THR A 82 -18.08 4.84 -13.43
C THR A 82 -17.15 6.03 -13.72
N ASN A 83 -17.35 6.67 -14.87
CA ASN A 83 -16.59 7.86 -15.23
C ASN A 83 -17.03 9.03 -14.33
N VAL A 84 -16.08 9.58 -13.57
CA VAL A 84 -16.33 10.74 -12.70
C VAL A 84 -15.95 12.01 -13.43
N CYS A 85 -16.53 13.13 -13.02
CA CYS A 85 -16.18 14.42 -13.57
C CYS A 85 -14.75 14.85 -13.18
N PHE A 86 -14.00 15.40 -14.13
CA PHE A 86 -12.65 15.89 -13.90
C PHE A 86 -12.60 17.19 -13.06
N LEU A 87 -13.73 17.87 -12.85
CA LEU A 87 -13.80 19.10 -12.05
C LEU A 87 -14.20 18.78 -10.61
N CYS A 88 -15.39 18.20 -10.41
CA CYS A 88 -15.95 17.97 -9.08
C CYS A 88 -15.70 16.57 -8.52
N SER A 89 -15.11 15.65 -9.28
CA SER A 89 -14.88 14.25 -8.90
C SER A 89 -16.14 13.44 -8.57
N GLU A 90 -17.33 13.93 -8.93
CA GLU A 90 -18.61 13.25 -8.76
C GLU A 90 -19.17 12.77 -10.12
N GLU A 91 -20.10 11.82 -10.09
CA GLU A 91 -20.80 11.34 -11.29
C GLU A 91 -21.96 12.28 -11.64
N HIS A 92 -21.96 12.81 -12.86
CA HIS A 92 -23.08 13.59 -13.38
C HIS A 92 -23.17 13.52 -14.90
N VAL A 93 -24.38 13.76 -15.43
CA VAL A 93 -24.66 13.86 -16.87
C VAL A 93 -24.86 15.34 -17.21
N GLY A 94 -24.11 15.86 -18.18
CA GLY A 94 -24.19 17.27 -18.59
C GLY A 94 -23.08 18.16 -18.02
N PRO A 95 -23.15 19.49 -18.21
CA PRO A 95 -22.11 20.41 -17.77
C PRO A 95 -21.97 20.43 -16.25
N CYS A 96 -20.72 20.42 -15.78
CA CYS A 96 -20.43 20.44 -14.35
C CYS A 96 -20.76 21.82 -13.76
N GLN A 97 -21.51 21.84 -12.65
CA GLN A 97 -21.79 23.05 -11.86
C GLN A 97 -21.18 22.97 -10.44
N GLY A 98 -20.52 21.85 -10.11
CA GLY A 98 -19.89 21.67 -8.80
C GLY A 98 -18.58 22.45 -8.67
N PRO A 99 -18.16 22.78 -7.44
CA PRO A 99 -16.84 23.34 -7.21
C PRO A 99 -15.74 22.34 -7.60
N GLU A 100 -14.55 22.84 -7.92
CA GLU A 100 -13.38 21.98 -8.13
C GLU A 100 -13.07 21.19 -6.85
N LYS A 101 -12.85 19.90 -7.00
CA LYS A 101 -12.55 18.99 -5.89
C LYS A 101 -11.69 17.84 -6.37
N CYS A 102 -10.59 17.61 -5.67
CA CYS A 102 -9.69 16.51 -5.97
C CYS A 102 -10.14 15.21 -5.30
N ILE A 103 -10.29 14.12 -6.05
CA ILE A 103 -10.64 12.80 -5.47
C ILE A 103 -9.57 12.24 -4.53
N ASN A 104 -8.30 12.60 -4.72
CA ASN A 104 -7.18 12.00 -3.99
C ASN A 104 -6.93 12.69 -2.63
N CYS A 105 -6.83 14.02 -2.61
CA CYS A 105 -6.58 14.80 -1.37
C CYS A 105 -7.83 15.50 -0.81
N LYS A 106 -8.95 15.54 -1.54
CA LYS A 106 -10.21 16.23 -1.17
C LYS A 106 -10.13 17.76 -1.10
N GLU A 107 -9.02 18.35 -1.54
CA GLU A 107 -8.81 19.80 -1.61
C GLU A 107 -9.48 20.44 -2.85
N PRO A 108 -9.72 21.77 -2.83
CA PRO A 108 -10.44 22.47 -3.89
C PRO A 108 -9.55 22.78 -5.09
N HIS A 109 -9.17 21.73 -5.83
CA HIS A 109 -8.44 21.85 -7.08
C HIS A 109 -8.73 20.65 -8.00
N ASN A 110 -8.44 20.83 -9.29
CA ASN A 110 -8.52 19.75 -10.28
C ASN A 110 -7.66 18.51 -9.89
N PRO A 111 -8.19 17.27 -9.98
CA PRO A 111 -7.43 16.03 -9.76
C PRO A 111 -6.17 15.86 -10.62
N LYS A 112 -6.06 16.56 -11.76
CA LYS A 112 -4.88 16.55 -12.64
C LYS A 112 -3.82 17.59 -12.27
N SER A 113 -4.06 18.38 -11.22
CA SER A 113 -3.10 19.42 -10.82
C SER A 113 -1.80 18.81 -10.29
N ASN A 114 -0.67 19.32 -10.77
CA ASN A 114 0.66 18.97 -10.27
C ASN A 114 0.93 19.50 -8.84
N SER A 115 0.06 20.37 -8.32
CA SER A 115 0.14 20.89 -6.94
C SER A 115 -0.51 19.96 -5.91
N CYS A 116 -1.14 18.86 -6.34
CA CYS A 116 -1.77 17.91 -5.43
C CYS A 116 -0.71 17.20 -4.59
N LEU A 117 -0.87 17.21 -3.26
CA LEU A 117 0.06 16.53 -2.34
C LEU A 117 0.22 15.05 -2.67
N VAL A 118 -0.88 14.35 -2.96
CA VAL A 118 -0.84 12.92 -3.33
C VAL A 118 -0.09 12.70 -4.65
N TYR A 119 -0.21 13.61 -5.61
CA TYR A 119 0.57 13.52 -6.86
C TYR A 119 2.07 13.71 -6.62
N ILE A 120 2.43 14.65 -5.73
CA ILE A 120 3.82 14.90 -5.35
C ILE A 120 4.40 13.69 -4.64
N GLU A 121 3.66 13.09 -3.70
CA GLU A 121 4.06 11.86 -3.00
C GLU A 121 4.31 10.70 -3.99
N GLU A 122 3.36 10.44 -4.90
CA GLU A 122 3.52 9.39 -5.93
C GLU A 122 4.74 9.66 -6.84
N LYS A 123 5.00 10.93 -7.17
CA LYS A 123 6.20 11.30 -7.93
C LYS A 123 7.48 10.98 -7.14
N MET A 124 7.53 11.30 -5.85
CA MET A 124 8.67 11.01 -4.99
C MET A 124 8.89 9.50 -4.81
N ILE A 125 7.80 8.72 -4.73
CA ILE A 125 7.87 7.25 -4.69
C ILE A 125 8.47 6.69 -5.98
N LEU A 126 8.09 7.21 -7.15
CA LEU A 126 8.66 6.80 -8.43
C LEU A 126 10.13 7.22 -8.59
N GLU A 127 10.51 8.38 -8.06
CA GLU A 127 11.91 8.80 -7.97
C GLU A 127 12.70 7.82 -7.09
N LEU A 128 12.21 7.53 -5.88
CA LEU A 128 12.85 6.59 -4.96
C LEU A 128 12.99 5.20 -5.57
N LYS A 129 11.96 4.71 -6.26
CA LYS A 129 11.98 3.47 -7.03
C LYS A 129 13.11 3.46 -8.05
N CYS A 130 13.21 4.53 -8.84
CA CYS A 130 14.19 4.65 -9.91
C CYS A 130 15.63 4.67 -9.36
N TRP A 131 15.88 5.47 -8.32
CA TRP A 131 17.22 5.65 -7.74
C TRP A 131 17.71 4.47 -6.92
N ASN A 132 16.82 3.70 -6.30
CA ASN A 132 17.21 2.54 -5.47
C ASN A 132 17.07 1.21 -6.20
N HIS A 133 16.60 1.21 -7.45
CA HIS A 133 16.38 0.00 -8.25
C HIS A 133 15.49 -1.05 -7.55
N ILE A 134 14.45 -0.58 -6.85
CA ILE A 134 13.50 -1.41 -6.10
C ILE A 134 12.15 -1.48 -6.80
N THR A 135 11.30 -2.40 -6.36
CA THR A 135 9.92 -2.49 -6.85
C THR A 135 9.07 -1.30 -6.35
N THR A 136 7.95 -1.01 -7.02
CA THR A 136 7.04 0.07 -6.60
C THR A 136 6.53 -0.15 -5.18
N SER A 137 6.18 -1.39 -4.81
CA SER A 137 5.69 -1.73 -3.48
C SER A 137 6.75 -1.50 -2.39
N GLU A 138 8.00 -1.83 -2.68
CA GLU A 138 9.12 -1.55 -1.77
C GLU A 138 9.36 -0.05 -1.62
N ALA A 139 9.32 0.71 -2.72
CA ALA A 139 9.47 2.16 -2.69
C ALA A 139 8.37 2.82 -1.86
N GLN A 140 7.12 2.39 -2.01
CA GLN A 140 6.00 2.84 -1.17
C GLN A 140 6.28 2.55 0.31
N ARG A 141 6.70 1.32 0.65
CA ARG A 141 7.02 0.95 2.03
C ARG A 141 8.14 1.82 2.61
N VAL A 142 9.23 2.01 1.88
CA VAL A 142 10.36 2.85 2.33
C VAL A 142 9.94 4.31 2.49
N PHE A 143 9.20 4.85 1.52
CA PHE A 143 8.70 6.23 1.58
C PHE A 143 7.80 6.45 2.79
N HIS A 144 6.87 5.53 3.06
CA HIS A 144 6.01 5.62 4.24
C HIS A 144 6.84 5.51 5.52
N LEU A 145 7.74 4.54 5.65
CA LEU A 145 8.59 4.38 6.83
C LEU A 145 9.42 5.64 7.14
N GLN A 146 9.95 6.31 6.11
CA GLN A 146 10.72 7.56 6.28
C GLN A 146 9.86 8.75 6.72
N ASN A 147 8.59 8.77 6.33
CA ASN A 147 7.65 9.84 6.64
C ASN A 147 6.73 9.52 7.85
N MET A 148 6.86 8.34 8.45
CA MET A 148 6.09 7.95 9.62
C MET A 148 6.49 8.76 10.85
N LYS A 149 5.49 9.15 11.63
CA LYS A 149 5.73 9.78 12.94
C LYS A 149 6.30 8.74 13.91
N TYR A 150 7.15 9.17 14.83
CA TYR A 150 7.77 8.28 15.84
C TYR A 150 6.73 7.40 16.56
N SER A 151 5.62 8.00 17.00
CA SER A 151 4.55 7.27 17.69
C SER A 151 3.89 6.18 16.85
N GLU A 152 3.88 6.35 15.53
CA GLU A 152 3.32 5.38 14.58
C GLU A 152 4.31 4.26 14.29
N ALA A 153 5.59 4.62 14.11
CA ALA A 153 6.68 3.67 13.92
C ALA A 153 6.83 2.69 15.11
N VAL A 154 6.68 3.20 16.34
CA VAL A 154 6.70 2.37 17.56
C VAL A 154 5.55 1.36 17.56
N LYS A 155 4.34 1.77 17.17
CA LYS A 155 3.17 0.88 17.13
C LYS A 155 3.29 -0.18 16.04
N SER A 156 3.90 0.14 14.90
CA SER A 156 4.13 -0.80 13.80
C SER A 156 5.34 -1.72 14.01
N SER A 157 6.10 -1.54 15.09
CA SER A 157 7.28 -2.36 15.37
C SER A 157 6.89 -3.80 15.66
N PRO A 158 7.55 -4.82 15.07
CA PRO A 158 7.29 -6.23 15.35
C PRO A 158 7.31 -6.56 16.84
N ALA A 159 8.24 -5.96 17.60
CA ALA A 159 8.35 -6.14 19.04
C ALA A 159 7.14 -5.56 19.81
N SER A 160 6.52 -4.48 19.31
CA SER A 160 5.31 -3.91 19.90
C SER A 160 4.09 -4.80 19.63
N VAL A 161 4.01 -5.39 18.44
CA VAL A 161 2.93 -6.30 18.05
C VAL A 161 3.01 -7.59 18.88
N GLU A 162 4.19 -8.20 18.99
CA GLU A 162 4.40 -9.40 19.82
C GLU A 162 4.07 -9.16 21.30
N LEU A 163 4.45 -7.99 21.84
CA LEU A 163 4.10 -7.64 23.21
C LEU A 163 2.58 -7.48 23.38
N GLN A 164 1.92 -6.83 22.42
CA GLN A 164 0.47 -6.65 22.46
C GLN A 164 -0.27 -7.98 22.37
N ASP A 165 0.16 -8.89 21.50
CA ASP A 165 -0.40 -10.24 21.38
C ASP A 165 -0.18 -11.05 22.66
N THR A 166 1.00 -10.95 23.27
CA THR A 166 1.30 -11.59 24.56
C THR A 166 0.39 -11.07 25.69
N VAL A 167 0.13 -9.75 25.71
CA VAL A 167 -0.77 -9.14 26.70
C VAL A 167 -2.20 -9.60 26.47
N ASN A 168 -2.66 -9.64 25.22
CA ASN A 168 -4.01 -10.11 24.87
C ASN A 168 -4.21 -11.57 25.30
N LEU A 169 -3.26 -12.46 24.98
CA LEU A 169 -3.30 -13.86 25.36
C LEU A 169 -3.36 -14.04 26.89
N LYS A 170 -2.58 -13.26 27.65
CA LYS A 170 -2.62 -13.31 29.11
C LYS A 170 -3.95 -12.82 29.67
N PHE A 171 -4.54 -11.79 29.04
CA PHE A 171 -5.84 -11.27 29.44
C PHE A 171 -6.96 -12.29 29.19
N GLU A 172 -6.95 -12.93 28.01
CA GLU A 172 -7.88 -14.01 27.69
C GLU A 172 -7.76 -15.19 28.66
N ALA A 173 -6.54 -15.62 28.99
CA ALA A 173 -6.31 -16.69 29.96
C ALA A 173 -6.84 -16.33 31.36
N LEU A 174 -6.68 -15.06 31.78
CA LEU A 174 -7.23 -14.58 33.05
C LEU A 174 -8.75 -14.56 33.05
N LEU A 175 -9.38 -14.10 31.97
CA LEU A 175 -10.83 -14.14 31.81
C LEU A 175 -11.37 -15.56 31.86
N GLN A 176 -10.70 -16.50 31.19
CA GLN A 176 -11.10 -17.91 31.19
C GLN A 176 -10.98 -18.52 32.58
N SER A 177 -9.87 -18.29 33.28
CA SER A 177 -9.69 -18.76 34.66
C SER A 177 -10.73 -18.18 35.61
N LEU A 178 -11.09 -16.91 35.44
CA LEU A 178 -12.14 -16.27 36.24
C LEU A 178 -13.50 -16.91 35.96
N ASN A 179 -13.81 -17.18 34.69
CA ASN A 179 -15.05 -17.82 34.28
C ASN A 179 -15.19 -19.24 34.86
N GLU A 180 -14.12 -20.04 34.80
CA GLU A 180 -14.08 -21.38 35.40
C GLU A 180 -14.32 -21.35 36.91
N LYS A 181 -13.74 -20.36 37.61
CA LYS A 181 -13.98 -20.17 39.05
C LYS A 181 -15.42 -19.79 39.34
N PHE A 182 -16.03 -18.96 38.51
CA PHE A 182 -17.44 -18.55 38.66
C PHE A 182 -18.37 -19.76 38.49
N GLU A 183 -18.14 -20.57 37.45
CA GLU A 183 -18.90 -21.81 37.20
C GLU A 183 -18.78 -22.81 38.36
N CYS A 184 -17.57 -23.06 38.86
CA CYS A 184 -17.35 -23.92 40.02
C CYS A 184 -18.11 -23.41 41.26
N LEU A 185 -18.16 -22.09 41.45
CA LEU A 185 -18.85 -21.47 42.57
C LEU A 185 -20.36 -21.63 42.45
N LEU A 186 -20.92 -21.40 41.25
CA LEU A 186 -22.35 -21.61 40.96
C LEU A 186 -22.77 -23.06 41.22
N GLN A 187 -21.97 -24.04 40.76
CA GLN A 187 -22.23 -25.46 41.01
C GLN A 187 -22.20 -25.82 42.50
N SER A 188 -21.23 -25.28 43.24
CA SER A 188 -21.12 -25.48 44.69
C SER A 188 -22.33 -24.92 45.44
N VAL A 189 -22.78 -23.73 45.06
CA VAL A 189 -23.97 -23.09 45.62
C VAL A 189 -25.23 -23.90 45.28
N ASN A 190 -25.42 -24.30 44.02
CA ASN A 190 -26.56 -25.11 43.61
C ASN A 190 -26.64 -26.43 44.38
N LYS A 191 -25.50 -27.13 44.54
CA LYS A 191 -25.42 -28.38 45.33
C LYS A 191 -25.77 -28.17 46.81
N LYS A 192 -25.43 -27.02 47.39
CA LYS A 192 -25.83 -26.68 48.77
C LYS A 192 -27.33 -26.43 48.87
N PHE A 193 -27.91 -25.72 47.90
CA PHE A 193 -29.37 -25.52 47.83
C PHE A 193 -30.11 -26.84 47.71
N GLU A 194 -29.71 -27.72 46.78
CA GLU A 194 -30.33 -29.04 46.60
C GLU A 194 -30.33 -29.87 47.90
N LYS A 195 -29.19 -29.89 48.63
CA LYS A 195 -29.09 -30.56 49.92
C LYS A 195 -30.03 -29.96 50.97
N GLN A 196 -30.14 -28.63 51.05
CA GLN A 196 -31.05 -27.98 51.98
C GLN A 196 -32.51 -28.29 51.63
N THR A 197 -32.87 -28.26 50.35
CA THR A 197 -34.22 -28.62 49.89
C THR A 197 -34.56 -30.07 50.22
N ALA A 198 -33.61 -31.00 50.06
CA ALA A 198 -33.79 -32.41 50.42
C ALA A 198 -34.00 -32.60 51.94
N ILE A 199 -33.17 -31.95 52.77
CA ILE A 199 -33.32 -31.98 54.24
C ILE A 199 -34.69 -31.42 54.67
N PHE A 200 -35.13 -30.33 54.04
CA PHE A 200 -36.43 -29.73 54.31
C PHE A 200 -37.57 -30.67 53.91
N ALA A 201 -37.50 -31.30 52.73
CA ALA A 201 -38.49 -32.29 52.30
C ALA A 201 -38.59 -33.47 53.28
N GLU A 202 -37.45 -34.03 53.73
CA GLU A 202 -37.42 -35.09 54.73
C GLU A 202 -38.04 -34.67 56.08
N MET A 203 -37.78 -33.43 56.51
CA MET A 203 -38.34 -32.88 57.75
C MET A 203 -39.87 -32.71 57.65
N PHE A 204 -40.39 -32.29 56.49
CA PHE A 204 -41.84 -32.24 56.25
C PHE A 204 -42.49 -33.62 56.30
N HIS A 205 -41.88 -34.63 55.68
CA HIS A 205 -42.40 -35.99 55.73
C HIS A 205 -42.49 -36.54 57.16
N LYS A 206 -41.49 -36.26 58.01
CA LYS A 206 -41.49 -36.68 59.42
C LYS A 206 -42.47 -35.92 60.34
N THR A 207 -42.99 -34.77 59.91
CA THR A 207 -43.92 -33.95 60.71
C THR A 207 -45.39 -34.25 60.40
N ILE A 208 -45.66 -35.01 59.33
CA ILE A 208 -47.01 -35.37 58.87
C ILE A 208 -47.42 -36.79 59.34
N GLU A 209 -46.48 -37.61 59.84
CA GLU A 209 -46.73 -38.86 60.57
C GLU A 209 -46.87 -38.63 62.08
#